data_AF-A0A3D2C408-F1
#
_entry.id   AF-A0A3D2C408-F1
#
_cell.length_a   1.000
_cell.length_b   1.000
_cell.length_c   1.000
_cell.angle_alpha   90.00
_cell.angle_beta   90.00
_cell.angle_gamma   90.00
#
_symmetry.space_group_name_H-M   'P 1'
#
loop_
_entity.id
_entity.type
_entity.pdbx_description
1 polymer ?
#
loop_
_entity_poly.entity_id
_entity_poly.type
_entity_poly.pdbx_seq_one_letter_code
_entity_poly.pdbx_strand_id
1 'polypeptide(L)' 'MHISSVGTAAPLHYYDQEALLEALKVEWATQHHNPRRVEQLHRAVQVGGRHLALPMEAYTELDFGRANHTFIQVGT' A
#
# COMPACT_ATOMS: atom_id res chain seq x y z
N MET A 1 -12.98 -28.86 19.20
CA MET A 1 -12.16 -28.36 18.07
C MET A 1 -10.85 -27.84 18.65
N HIS A 2 -9.70 -28.30 18.18
CA HIS A 2 -8.39 -27.90 18.69
C HIS A 2 -7.53 -27.42 17.53
N ILE A 3 -7.10 -26.16 17.55
CA ILE A 3 -6.18 -25.60 16.57
C ILE A 3 -4.76 -25.96 17.02
N SER A 4 -4.02 -26.70 16.20
CA SER A 4 -2.67 -27.18 16.52
C SER A 4 -1.57 -26.15 16.23
N SER A 5 -1.76 -25.27 15.23
CA SER A 5 -0.82 -24.19 14.91
C SER A 5 -1.43 -23.14 13.97
N VAL A 6 -0.96 -21.90 14.06
CA VAL A 6 -1.26 -20.79 13.13
C VAL A 6 0.04 -20.02 12.86
N GLY A 7 0.24 -19.53 11.64
CA GLY A 7 1.37 -18.67 11.28
C GLY A 7 0.91 -17.47 10.47
N THR A 8 1.62 -16.35 10.60
CA THR A 8 1.40 -15.12 9.84
C THR A 8 2.74 -14.52 9.40
N ALA A 9 2.74 -13.81 8.27
CA ALA A 9 3.87 -13.04 7.80
C ALA A 9 3.36 -11.79 7.09
N ALA A 10 4.06 -10.67 7.26
CA ALA A 10 3.78 -9.41 6.60
C ALA A 10 5.08 -8.80 6.07
N PRO A 11 5.03 -8.04 4.96
CA PRO A 11 6.18 -7.29 4.48
C PRO A 11 6.75 -6.30 5.52
N LEU A 12 8.00 -5.90 5.36
CA LEU A 12 8.71 -5.09 6.36
C LEU A 12 8.12 -3.68 6.55
N HIS A 13 7.65 -3.05 5.47
CA HIS A 13 7.39 -1.61 5.47
C HIS A 13 5.98 -1.27 5.94
N TYR A 14 5.79 -1.09 7.24
CA TYR A 14 4.51 -0.63 7.79
C TYR A 14 4.38 0.89 7.71
N TYR A 15 3.23 1.36 7.24
CA TYR A 15 2.82 2.76 7.27
C TYR A 15 1.43 2.88 7.86
N ASP A 16 1.21 3.91 8.67
CA ASP A 16 -0.13 4.24 9.14
C ASP A 16 -1.00 4.80 8.00
N GLN A 17 -2.31 4.83 8.25
CA GLN A 17 -3.28 5.24 7.24
C GLN A 17 -3.15 6.72 6.83
N GLU A 18 -2.74 7.61 7.73
CA GLU A 18 -2.60 9.03 7.41
C GLU A 18 -1.38 9.25 6.50
N ALA A 19 -0.25 8.59 6.77
CA ALA A 19 0.93 8.61 5.91
C ALA A 19 0.62 8.09 4.50
N LEU A 20 -0.09 6.96 4.40
CA LEU A 20 -0.52 6.41 3.11
C LEU A 20 -1.50 7.34 2.39
N LEU A 21 -2.45 7.95 3.12
CA LEU A 21 -3.44 8.84 2.53
C LEU A 21 -2.80 10.10 1.93
N GLU A 22 -1.84 10.70 2.62
CA GLU A 22 -1.15 11.89 2.11
C GLU A 22 -0.35 11.58 0.84
N ALA A 23 0.36 10.46 0.80
CA ALA A 23 1.06 10.01 -0.42
C ALA A 23 0.09 9.75 -1.58
N LEU A 24 -1.03 9.07 -1.31
CA LEU A 24 -2.03 8.77 -2.34
C LEU A 24 -2.75 10.01 -2.85
N LYS A 25 -2.97 11.03 -2.01
CA LYS A 25 -3.56 12.30 -2.43
C LYS A 25 -2.66 13.05 -3.42
N VAL A 26 -1.34 13.03 -3.18
CA VAL A 26 -0.36 13.61 -4.10
C VAL A 26 -0.43 12.90 -5.46
N GLU A 27 -0.31 11.58 -5.48
CA GLU A 27 -0.36 10.81 -6.72
C GLU A 27 -1.70 10.93 -7.45
N TRP A 28 -2.82 10.88 -6.73
CA TRP A 28 -4.15 11.02 -7.32
C TRP A 28 -4.36 12.37 -7.99
N ALA A 29 -3.82 13.44 -7.40
CA ALA A 29 -3.93 14.80 -7.95
C ALA A 29 -3.20 14.96 -9.30
N THR A 30 -2.24 14.09 -9.62
CA THR A 30 -1.54 14.11 -10.91
C THR A 30 -2.44 13.70 -12.09
N GLN A 31 -3.46 12.86 -11.84
CA GLN A 31 -4.34 12.30 -12.88
C GLN A 31 -5.80 12.75 -12.72
N HIS A 32 -6.19 13.24 -11.54
CA HIS A 32 -7.58 13.50 -11.19
C HIS A 32 -7.75 14.78 -10.36
N HIS A 33 -8.89 15.46 -10.53
CA HIS A 33 -9.18 16.76 -9.91
C HIS A 33 -10.00 16.66 -8.60
N ASN A 34 -10.20 15.46 -8.04
CA ASN A 34 -11.13 15.21 -6.93
C ASN A 34 -10.49 14.45 -5.75
N PRO A 35 -9.40 14.97 -5.14
CA PRO A 35 -8.66 14.31 -4.06
C PRO A 35 -9.53 13.94 -2.85
N ARG A 36 -10.63 14.68 -2.62
CA ARG A 36 -11.62 14.38 -1.57
C ARG A 36 -12.19 12.95 -1.69
N ARG A 37 -12.32 12.39 -2.90
CA ARG A 37 -12.84 11.03 -3.08
C ARG A 37 -11.89 9.96 -2.51
N VAL A 38 -10.58 10.13 -2.69
CA VAL A 38 -9.57 9.22 -2.12
C VAL A 38 -9.62 9.26 -0.61
N GLU A 39 -9.68 10.47 -0.04
CA GLU A 39 -9.80 10.63 1.41
C GLU A 39 -11.06 9.98 1.96
N GLN A 40 -12.22 10.22 1.35
CA GLN A 40 -13.48 9.60 1.78
C GLN A 40 -13.40 8.06 1.75
N LEU A 41 -12.87 7.50 0.67
CA LEU A 41 -12.67 6.05 0.56
C LEU A 41 -11.75 5.52 1.65
N HIS A 42 -10.59 6.14 1.82
CA HIS A 42 -9.58 5.69 2.79
C HIS A 42 -10.03 5.85 4.24
N ARG A 43 -10.85 6.85 4.57
CA ARG A 43 -11.46 6.95 5.91
C ARG A 43 -12.55 5.90 6.11
N ALA A 44 -13.33 5.58 5.07
CA ALA A 44 -14.43 4.62 5.15
C ALA A 44 -13.97 3.16 5.34
N VAL A 45 -12.77 2.78 4.86
CA VAL A 45 -12.28 1.40 4.99
C VAL A 45 -11.81 1.02 6.40
N GLN A 46 -11.65 2.00 7.31
CA GLN A 46 -11.27 1.78 8.72
C GLN A 46 -9.96 0.99 8.91
N VAL A 47 -9.06 1.03 7.94
CA VAL A 47 -7.72 0.42 8.02
C VAL A 47 -6.80 1.38 8.77
N GLY A 48 -6.12 0.90 9.83
CA GLY A 48 -5.18 1.71 10.62
C GLY A 48 -3.80 1.87 9.97
N GLY A 49 -3.42 0.93 9.10
CA GLY A 49 -2.15 0.94 8.37
C GLY A 49 -1.96 -0.33 7.55
N ARG A 50 -0.94 -0.33 6.70
CA ARG A 50 -0.62 -1.45 5.80
C ARG A 50 0.86 -1.72 5.75
N HIS A 51 1.20 -2.99 5.57
CA HIS A 51 2.55 -3.43 5.23
C HIS A 51 2.71 -3.44 3.70
N LEU A 52 3.70 -2.69 3.20
CA LEU A 52 4.07 -2.61 1.79
C LEU A 52 5.30 -3.48 1.51
N ALA A 53 5.33 -4.09 0.31
CA ALA A 53 6.45 -4.91 -0.13
C ALA A 53 7.76 -4.12 -0.36
N LEU A 54 7.62 -2.81 -0.63
CA LEU A 54 8.70 -1.87 -0.85
C LEU A 54 8.49 -0.64 0.05
N PRO A 55 9.53 0.18 0.26
CA PRO A 55 9.34 1.54 0.76
C PRO A 55 8.32 2.31 -0.10
N MET A 56 7.44 3.09 0.52
CA MET A 56 6.33 3.78 -0.14
C MET A 56 6.78 4.67 -1.31
N GLU A 57 7.95 5.29 -1.17
CA GLU A 57 8.51 6.22 -2.16
C GLU A 57 8.87 5.52 -3.47
N ALA A 58 9.26 4.23 -3.41
CA ALA A 58 9.69 3.45 -4.56
C ALA A 58 8.55 3.13 -5.55
N TYR A 59 7.28 3.24 -5.12
CA TYR A 59 6.13 2.92 -5.96
C TYR A 59 5.92 3.89 -7.13
N THR A 60 6.35 5.15 -6.97
CA THR A 60 6.19 6.19 -8.00
C THR A 60 7.04 5.94 -9.24
N GLU A 61 8.10 5.14 -9.11
CA GLU A 61 9.03 4.81 -10.20
C GLU A 61 8.66 3.49 -10.91
N LEU A 62 7.54 2.85 -10.54
CA LEU A 62 7.15 1.57 -11.11
C LEU A 62 6.38 1.78 -12.41
N ASP A 63 6.99 1.38 -13.52
CA ASP A 63 6.26 0.99 -14.71
C ASP A 63 5.86 -0.49 -14.64
N PHE A 64 5.15 -0.96 -15.66
CA PHE A 64 4.70 -2.36 -15.71
C PHE A 64 5.87 -3.35 -15.66
N GLY A 65 6.99 -3.07 -16.35
CA GLY A 65 8.15 -3.97 -16.38
C GLY A 65 8.83 -4.06 -15.02
N ARG A 66 9.09 -2.91 -14.40
CA ARG A 66 9.73 -2.81 -13.09
C ARG A 66 8.86 -3.37 -11.98
N ALA A 67 7.54 -3.18 -12.05
CA ALA A 67 6.60 -3.80 -11.12
C ALA A 67 6.69 -5.34 -11.16
N ASN A 68 6.72 -5.94 -12.36
CA ASN A 68 6.86 -7.39 -12.50
C ASN A 68 8.21 -7.92 -11.99
N HIS A 69 9.30 -7.23 -12.34
CA HIS A 69 10.62 -7.61 -11.82
C HIS A 69 10.67 -7.54 -10.30
N THR A 70 10.11 -6.47 -9.73
CA THR A 70 10.07 -6.29 -8.28
C THR A 70 9.22 -7.36 -7.61
N PHE A 71 8.07 -7.72 -8.18
CA PHE A 71 7.24 -8.82 -7.68
C PHE A 71 8.01 -10.15 -7.59
N ILE A 72 8.82 -10.47 -8.61
CA ILE A 72 9.68 -11.67 -8.60
C ILE A 72 10.77 -11.55 -7.51
N GLN A 73 11.29 -10.35 -7.24
CA GLN A 73 12.36 -10.18 -6.25
C GLN A 73 11.90 -10.26 -4.79
N VAL A 74 10.69 -9.77 -4.48
CA VAL A 74 10.23 -9.62 -3.08
C VAL A 74 8.97 -10.41 -2.75
N GLY A 75 8.26 -10.93 -3.76
CA GLY A 75 6.97 -11.61 -3.60
C GLY A 75 7.02 -13.14 -3.73
N THR A 76 8.17 -13.71 -4.14
CA THR A 76 8.43 -15.15 -4.25
C THR A 76 9.63 -15.55 -3.41
#